data_AF-X1J0L9-F1
#
_entry.id   AF-X1J0L9-F1
#
_cell.length_a   1.000
_cell.length_b   1.000
_cell.length_c   1.000
_cell.angle_alpha   90.00
_cell.angle_beta   90.00
_cell.angle_gamma   90.00
#
_symmetry.space_group_name_H-M   'P 1'
#
loop_
_entity.id
_entity.type
_entity.pdbx_description
1 polymer ?
#
loop_
_entity_poly.entity_id
_entity_poly.type
_entity_poly.pdbx_seq_one_letter_code
_entity_poly.pdbx_strand_id
1 'polypeptide(L)'
;AEPREEKTPDDITESDVPDMNAVVRLCFHFWEMQPVEVCGQQGYKTMAELNASRTTPWEAWLTIKQLKQPPEPEEEPQAEAKAEPPVPEQAQQETEELWPEDAEHPGAEETQPEPEQIKETGGFPDMVRLEEQLKTLRAKKLKAWSESNLLSYIKTTYKVEAKTVLEAVAKLDKGAATHFVKRVEDTLQMI
;
A
#
# COMPACT_ATOMS: atom_id res chain seq x y z
N ALA A 1 15.85 8.21 -32.37
CA ALA A 1 14.53 7.96 -31.77
C ALA A 1 13.99 9.32 -31.40
N GLU A 2 12.83 9.70 -31.95
CA GLU A 2 12.16 10.94 -31.57
C GLU A 2 11.79 10.87 -30.07
N PRO A 3 11.88 11.98 -29.31
CA PRO A 3 11.44 11.99 -27.94
C PRO A 3 9.93 11.69 -27.96
N ARG A 4 9.56 10.51 -27.48
CA ARG A 4 8.17 10.19 -27.23
C ARG A 4 7.76 11.17 -26.13
N GLU A 5 6.89 12.13 -26.45
CA GLU A 5 6.31 13.01 -25.44
C GLU A 5 5.74 12.12 -24.34
N GLU A 6 6.41 12.13 -23.18
CA GLU A 6 5.92 11.48 -21.97
C GLU A 6 4.67 12.26 -21.58
N LYS A 7 3.50 11.78 -22.03
CA LYS A 7 2.21 12.24 -21.53
C LYS A 7 2.27 12.17 -20.01
N THR A 8 1.85 13.22 -19.33
CA THR A 8 1.67 13.20 -17.88
C THR A 8 0.22 12.82 -17.54
N PRO A 9 -0.09 12.46 -16.28
CA PRO A 9 -1.47 12.22 -15.87
C PRO A 9 -2.39 13.45 -16.08
N ASP A 10 -1.83 14.65 -16.13
CA ASP A 10 -2.54 15.89 -16.43
C ASP A 10 -2.92 16.06 -17.90
N ASP A 11 -2.18 15.43 -18.82
CA ASP A 11 -2.45 15.45 -20.26
C ASP A 11 -3.56 14.48 -20.69
N ILE A 12 -4.08 13.66 -19.76
CA ILE A 12 -5.15 12.70 -20.04
C ILE A 12 -6.49 13.42 -20.04
N THR A 13 -7.24 13.24 -21.13
CA THR A 13 -8.59 13.80 -21.29
C THR A 13 -9.65 12.71 -21.19
N GLU A 14 -10.92 13.10 -21.06
CA GLU A 14 -12.06 12.15 -21.02
C GLU A 14 -12.08 11.20 -22.22
N SER A 15 -11.63 11.68 -23.39
CA SER A 15 -11.56 10.87 -24.62
C SER A 15 -10.50 9.76 -24.57
N ASP A 16 -9.44 9.92 -23.77
CA ASP A 16 -8.42 8.90 -23.55
C ASP A 16 -8.90 7.77 -22.62
N VAL A 17 -10.04 7.97 -21.92
CA VAL A 17 -10.60 7.04 -20.93
C VAL A 17 -11.99 6.53 -21.33
N PRO A 18 -12.13 5.80 -22.45
CA PRO A 18 -13.44 5.38 -22.95
C PRO A 18 -14.14 4.32 -22.09
N ASP A 19 -13.38 3.52 -21.32
CA ASP A 19 -13.90 2.42 -20.52
C ASP A 19 -13.01 2.13 -19.30
N MET A 20 -13.50 1.31 -18.37
CA MET A 20 -12.76 0.99 -17.14
C MET A 20 -11.43 0.26 -17.40
N ASN A 21 -11.28 -0.47 -18.50
CA ASN A 21 -9.98 -1.05 -18.83
C ASN A 21 -8.98 0.04 -19.26
N ALA A 22 -9.44 1.13 -19.88
CA ALA A 22 -8.59 2.27 -20.18
C ALA A 22 -8.10 2.95 -18.89
N VAL A 23 -8.98 3.10 -17.88
CA VAL A 23 -8.59 3.57 -16.53
C VAL A 23 -7.49 2.69 -15.97
N VAL A 24 -7.67 1.38 -15.96
CA VAL A 24 -6.67 0.44 -15.43
C VAL A 24 -5.34 0.54 -16.18
N ARG A 25 -5.35 0.65 -17.51
CA ARG A 25 -4.12 0.79 -18.32
C ARG A 25 -3.39 2.10 -18.04
N LEU A 26 -4.12 3.21 -17.91
CA LEU A 26 -3.53 4.50 -17.58
C LEU A 26 -2.99 4.48 -16.15
N CYS A 27 -3.73 3.94 -15.19
CA CYS A 27 -3.25 3.81 -13.81
C CYS A 27 -2.01 2.92 -13.71
N PHE A 28 -1.93 1.85 -14.49
CA PHE A 28 -0.74 1.02 -14.60
C PHE A 28 0.42 1.78 -15.27
N HIS A 29 0.14 2.56 -16.32
CA HIS A 29 1.18 3.31 -17.02
C HIS A 29 1.81 4.40 -16.15
N PHE A 30 1.02 5.09 -15.35
CA PHE A 30 1.47 6.23 -14.55
C PHE A 30 1.92 5.87 -13.14
N TRP A 31 1.28 4.88 -12.53
CA TRP A 31 1.48 4.56 -11.12
C TRP A 31 1.69 3.06 -10.87
N GLU A 32 1.89 2.27 -11.94
CA GLU A 32 2.10 0.80 -11.89
C GLU A 32 1.00 0.02 -11.14
N MET A 33 -0.16 0.64 -10.97
CA MET A 33 -1.27 0.10 -10.20
C MET A 33 -1.86 -1.15 -10.86
N GLN A 34 -2.04 -2.20 -10.05
CA GLN A 34 -2.73 -3.40 -10.48
C GLN A 34 -4.25 -3.18 -10.53
N PRO A 35 -5.00 -3.95 -11.35
CA PRO A 35 -6.44 -3.80 -11.48
C PRO A 35 -7.20 -3.92 -10.15
N VAL A 36 -6.70 -4.75 -9.23
CA VAL A 36 -7.28 -4.93 -7.89
C VAL A 36 -7.12 -3.67 -7.03
N GLU A 37 -6.02 -2.95 -7.18
CA GLU A 37 -5.77 -1.70 -6.48
C GLU A 37 -6.66 -0.60 -7.02
N VAL A 38 -6.81 -0.51 -8.35
CA VAL A 38 -7.77 0.41 -9.01
C VAL A 38 -9.19 0.17 -8.49
N CYS A 39 -9.61 -1.09 -8.35
CA CYS A 39 -10.92 -1.41 -7.75
C CYS A 39 -10.98 -0.97 -6.28
N GLY A 40 -9.93 -1.26 -5.51
CA GLY A 40 -9.84 -0.95 -4.09
C GLY A 40 -9.91 0.54 -3.79
N GLN A 41 -9.26 1.38 -4.60
CA GLN A 41 -9.34 2.85 -4.48
C GLN A 41 -10.76 3.37 -4.72
N GLN A 42 -11.53 2.69 -5.58
CA GLN A 42 -12.93 2.99 -5.82
C GLN A 42 -13.89 2.34 -4.80
N GLY A 43 -13.36 1.64 -3.79
CA GLY A 43 -14.15 0.95 -2.75
C GLY A 43 -14.75 -0.40 -3.19
N TYR A 44 -14.34 -0.93 -4.34
CA TYR A 44 -14.82 -2.20 -4.89
C TYR A 44 -13.77 -3.30 -4.76
N LYS A 45 -14.21 -4.55 -4.63
CA LYS A 45 -13.28 -5.69 -4.49
C LYS A 45 -12.92 -6.30 -5.83
N THR A 46 -13.80 -6.16 -6.81
CA THR A 46 -13.64 -6.79 -8.12
C THR A 46 -13.92 -5.82 -9.25
N MET A 47 -13.28 -6.07 -10.37
CA MET A 47 -13.50 -5.32 -11.61
C MET A 47 -14.93 -5.49 -12.12
N ALA A 48 -15.60 -6.60 -11.77
CA ALA A 48 -17.01 -6.81 -12.06
C ALA A 48 -17.91 -5.86 -11.26
N GLU A 49 -17.64 -5.64 -9.97
CA GLU A 49 -18.37 -4.67 -9.15
C GLU A 49 -18.14 -3.24 -9.63
N LEU A 50 -16.89 -2.88 -9.98
CA LEU A 50 -16.58 -1.56 -10.52
C LEU A 50 -17.25 -1.33 -11.88
N ASN A 51 -17.30 -2.33 -12.77
CA ASN A 51 -18.05 -2.23 -14.03
C ASN A 51 -19.57 -2.23 -13.85
N ALA A 52 -20.09 -2.89 -12.81
CA ALA A 52 -21.50 -2.87 -12.47
C ALA A 52 -21.91 -1.59 -11.72
N SER A 53 -20.93 -0.82 -11.24
CA SER A 53 -21.16 0.46 -10.60
C SER A 53 -21.69 1.49 -11.60
N ARG A 54 -22.32 2.55 -11.08
CA ARG A 54 -22.71 3.71 -11.90
C ARG A 54 -21.57 4.72 -12.06
N THR A 55 -20.36 4.40 -11.62
CA THR A 55 -19.21 5.28 -11.75
C THR A 55 -18.73 5.29 -13.19
N THR A 56 -18.61 6.48 -13.78
CA THR A 56 -18.08 6.59 -15.14
C THR A 56 -16.56 6.37 -15.15
N PRO A 57 -15.99 5.88 -16.26
CA PRO A 57 -14.54 5.68 -16.38
C PRO A 57 -13.73 6.94 -16.06
N TRP A 58 -14.23 8.09 -16.51
CA TRP A 58 -13.60 9.38 -16.25
C TRP A 58 -13.64 9.77 -14.76
N GLU A 59 -14.76 9.56 -14.07
CA GLU A 59 -14.85 9.78 -12.62
C GLU A 59 -13.91 8.87 -11.84
N ALA A 60 -13.76 7.60 -12.27
CA ALA A 60 -12.81 6.68 -11.66
C ALA A 60 -11.37 7.13 -11.85
N TRP A 61 -11.03 7.58 -13.06
CA TRP A 61 -9.72 8.17 -13.35
C TRP A 61 -9.42 9.40 -12.47
N LEU A 62 -10.36 10.36 -12.38
CA LEU A 62 -10.17 11.57 -11.57
C LEU A 62 -10.02 11.27 -10.08
N THR A 63 -10.78 10.30 -9.56
CA THR A 63 -10.67 9.87 -8.16
C THR A 63 -9.28 9.33 -7.88
N ILE A 64 -8.77 8.46 -8.75
CA ILE A 64 -7.42 7.87 -8.59
C ILE A 64 -6.35 8.95 -8.78
N LYS A 65 -6.49 9.83 -9.76
CA LYS A 65 -5.57 10.94 -9.99
C LYS A 65 -5.48 11.84 -8.74
N GLN A 66 -6.60 12.19 -8.12
CA GLN A 66 -6.60 13.01 -6.91
C GLN A 66 -5.92 12.33 -5.72
N LEU A 67 -6.03 11.00 -5.61
CA LEU A 67 -5.35 10.23 -4.56
C LEU A 67 -3.84 10.11 -4.79
N LYS A 68 -3.40 10.08 -6.05
CA LYS A 68 -1.99 9.87 -6.43
C LYS A 68 -1.23 11.16 -6.71
N GLN A 69 -1.93 12.21 -7.09
CA GLN A 69 -1.45 13.58 -7.27
C GLN A 69 -2.41 14.51 -6.54
N PRO A 70 -2.30 14.61 -5.19
CA PRO A 70 -3.00 15.67 -4.48
C PRO A 70 -2.56 17.02 -5.05
N PRO A 71 -3.48 17.97 -5.26
CA PRO A 71 -3.11 19.28 -5.80
C PRO A 71 -2.06 19.90 -4.89
N GLU A 72 -0.94 20.35 -5.47
CA GLU A 72 0.00 21.21 -4.75
C GLU A 72 -0.82 22.35 -4.15
N PRO A 73 -0.69 22.63 -2.84
CA PRO A 73 -1.40 23.74 -2.23
C PRO A 73 -1.00 24.99 -3.00
N GLU A 74 -1.98 25.63 -3.64
CA GLU A 74 -1.85 26.93 -4.32
C GLU A 74 -1.01 27.84 -3.43
N GLU A 75 0.27 28.02 -3.80
CA GLU A 75 1.17 28.93 -3.11
C GLU A 75 0.60 30.33 -3.22
N GLU A 76 0.08 30.84 -2.11
CA GLU A 76 -0.08 32.28 -1.91
C GLU A 76 1.27 32.96 -2.23
N PRO A 77 1.28 34.06 -2.99
CA PRO A 77 2.51 34.61 -3.55
C PRO A 77 3.38 35.20 -2.45
N GLN A 78 4.43 34.48 -2.03
CA GLN A 78 5.47 35.02 -1.16
C GLN A 78 6.74 35.31 -1.96
N ALA A 79 7.05 36.61 -1.93
CA ALA A 79 8.16 37.29 -2.54
C ALA A 79 9.54 36.66 -2.28
N GLU A 80 10.38 36.75 -3.31
CA GLU A 80 11.83 37.00 -3.28
C GLU A 80 12.64 36.48 -2.09
N ALA A 81 13.52 35.50 -2.33
CA ALA A 81 14.95 35.69 -2.07
C ALA A 81 15.83 34.59 -2.71
N LYS A 82 16.75 35.06 -3.55
CA LYS A 82 17.96 34.42 -4.10
C LYS A 82 18.68 33.43 -3.15
N ALA A 83 19.18 32.32 -3.69
CA ALA A 83 20.61 32.13 -4.01
C ALA A 83 20.91 30.68 -4.47
N GLU A 84 21.96 30.58 -5.28
CA GLU A 84 22.48 29.47 -6.09
C GLU A 84 23.16 28.29 -5.32
N PRO A 85 23.58 27.19 -6.02
CA PRO A 85 23.57 25.80 -5.56
C PRO A 85 24.94 25.26 -5.08
N PRO A 86 25.02 23.95 -4.72
CA PRO A 86 26.11 23.14 -5.30
C PRO A 86 25.75 21.70 -5.70
N VAL A 87 26.05 21.37 -6.97
CA VAL A 87 26.86 20.27 -7.57
C VAL A 87 27.03 18.93 -6.81
N PRO A 88 27.06 17.77 -7.53
CA PRO A 88 26.69 16.44 -7.06
C PRO A 88 27.89 15.58 -6.61
N GLU A 89 27.64 14.59 -5.75
CA GLU A 89 28.60 13.53 -5.44
C GLU A 89 27.92 12.16 -5.53
N GLN A 90 28.42 11.35 -6.46
CA GLN A 90 28.07 9.95 -6.60
C GLN A 90 28.65 9.17 -5.41
N ALA A 91 27.78 8.51 -4.64
CA ALA A 91 28.16 7.37 -3.82
C ALA A 91 27.36 6.16 -4.29
N GLN A 92 28.09 5.20 -4.83
CA GLN A 92 27.63 3.85 -5.16
C GLN A 92 27.16 3.16 -3.89
N GLN A 93 25.92 2.66 -3.86
CA GLN A 93 25.53 1.57 -2.97
C GLN A 93 24.70 0.56 -3.73
N GLU A 94 25.08 -0.70 -3.54
CA GLU A 94 24.46 -1.93 -4.05
C GLU A 94 22.93 -1.87 -3.94
N THR A 95 22.26 -2.13 -5.06
CA THR A 95 20.81 -2.35 -5.08
C THR A 95 20.54 -3.72 -4.46
N GLU A 96 20.40 -3.75 -3.14
CA GLU A 96 19.61 -4.78 -2.47
C GLU A 96 18.23 -4.81 -3.13
N GLU A 97 17.84 -5.98 -3.64
CA GLU A 97 16.46 -6.31 -4.04
C GLU A 97 15.55 -6.25 -2.81
N LEU A 98 15.22 -5.04 -2.39
CA LEU A 98 14.20 -4.71 -1.41
C LEU A 98 12.84 -4.75 -2.11
N TRP A 99 12.00 -5.69 -1.67
CA TRP A 99 10.61 -5.78 -2.08
C TRP A 99 9.87 -4.46 -1.76
N PRO A 100 8.88 -4.07 -2.58
CA PRO A 100 8.31 -2.74 -2.60
C PRO A 100 7.80 -2.31 -1.23
N GLU A 101 8.46 -1.27 -0.73
CA GLU A 101 8.08 -0.48 0.43
C GLU A 101 6.76 0.25 0.10
N ASP A 102 5.66 -0.26 0.66
CA ASP A 102 4.52 0.56 1.07
C ASP A 102 4.82 0.87 2.56
N ALA A 103 5.47 2.00 2.81
CA ALA A 103 4.87 3.28 3.11
C ALA A 103 4.76 3.48 4.63
N GLU A 104 5.57 4.39 5.16
CA GLU A 104 5.32 5.03 6.45
C GLU A 104 5.03 6.52 6.25
N HIS A 105 3.77 6.88 6.54
CA HIS A 105 3.26 8.10 7.18
C HIS A 105 3.30 9.47 6.45
N PRO A 106 2.20 10.23 6.60
CA PRO A 106 2.26 11.49 7.33
C PRO A 106 1.31 11.37 8.55
N GLY A 107 1.63 11.77 9.77
CA GLY A 107 2.38 12.94 10.19
C GLY A 107 1.41 13.85 10.96
N ALA A 108 1.14 13.54 12.24
CA ALA A 108 0.60 14.49 13.21
C ALA A 108 0.96 14.02 14.62
N GLU A 109 1.91 14.75 15.19
CA GLU A 109 2.30 14.73 16.59
C GLU A 109 1.13 15.24 17.44
N GLU A 110 0.67 14.46 18.41
CA GLU A 110 0.51 14.95 19.78
C GLU A 110 0.29 13.79 20.76
N THR A 111 1.17 13.75 21.76
CA THR A 111 1.01 13.05 23.05
C THR A 111 1.25 11.54 23.03
N GLN A 112 2.49 11.16 23.36
CA GLN A 112 2.72 9.97 24.20
C GLN A 112 1.75 10.00 25.39
N PRO A 113 1.17 8.85 25.71
CA PRO A 113 1.53 8.30 27.00
C PRO A 113 2.21 6.95 26.84
N GLU A 114 3.33 6.84 27.55
CA GLU A 114 3.99 5.60 27.96
C GLU A 114 2.99 4.64 28.67
N PRO A 115 3.39 3.39 28.90
CA PRO A 115 2.66 2.19 28.54
C PRO A 115 1.60 1.81 29.58
N GLU A 116 0.32 1.94 29.26
CA GLU A 116 -0.73 1.34 30.08
C GLU A 116 -1.00 -0.09 29.62
N GLN A 117 -0.50 -1.02 30.43
CA GLN A 117 -0.99 -2.39 30.53
C GLN A 117 -2.52 -2.39 30.57
N ILE A 118 -3.18 -2.76 29.47
CA ILE A 118 -4.57 -3.19 29.51
C ILE A 118 -4.65 -4.69 29.33
N LYS A 119 -5.06 -5.29 30.44
CA LYS A 119 -5.25 -6.70 30.72
C LYS A 119 -6.31 -7.32 29.82
N GLU A 120 -6.04 -8.59 29.53
CA GLU A 120 -7.01 -9.69 29.41
C GLU A 120 -8.02 -9.70 28.25
N THR A 121 -7.72 -10.63 27.32
CA THR A 121 -8.60 -11.73 26.86
C THR A 121 -10.04 -11.39 26.49
N GLY A 122 -10.33 -11.39 25.18
CA GLY A 122 -11.70 -11.43 24.70
C GLY A 122 -11.84 -11.43 23.18
N GLY A 123 -11.41 -12.51 22.53
CA GLY A 123 -11.71 -12.77 21.10
C GLY A 123 -10.54 -12.50 20.18
N PHE A 124 -9.44 -13.22 20.38
CA PHE A 124 -8.42 -13.37 19.35
C PHE A 124 -8.97 -14.27 18.23
N PRO A 125 -8.63 -14.01 16.96
CA PRO A 125 -8.78 -15.00 15.91
C PRO A 125 -8.06 -16.28 16.34
N ASP A 126 -8.68 -17.42 16.09
CA ASP A 126 -8.21 -18.75 16.51
C ASP A 126 -6.73 -18.94 16.13
N MET A 127 -5.81 -18.77 17.12
CA MET A 127 -4.37 -18.79 16.86
C MET A 127 -3.91 -20.14 16.32
N VAL A 128 -4.61 -21.22 16.68
CA VAL A 128 -4.37 -22.56 16.18
C VAL A 128 -4.68 -22.60 14.67
N ARG A 129 -5.84 -22.05 14.26
CA ARG A 129 -6.19 -21.89 12.84
C ARG A 129 -5.17 -21.05 12.08
N LEU A 130 -4.72 -19.93 12.63
CA LEU A 130 -3.71 -19.08 11.99
C LEU A 130 -2.36 -19.81 11.82
N GLU A 131 -1.94 -20.57 12.82
CA GLU A 131 -0.71 -21.38 12.73
C GLU A 131 -0.80 -22.41 11.60
N GLU A 132 -1.93 -23.11 11.46
CA GLU A 132 -2.15 -24.06 10.36
C GLU A 132 -2.13 -23.39 8.99
N GLN A 133 -2.71 -22.19 8.89
CA GLN A 133 -2.70 -21.39 7.67
C GLN A 133 -1.29 -20.95 7.27
N LEU A 134 -0.51 -20.46 8.23
CA LEU A 134 0.89 -20.10 8.01
C LEU A 134 1.74 -21.31 7.64
N LYS A 135 1.51 -22.48 8.26
CA LYS A 135 2.18 -23.74 7.86
C LYS A 135 1.86 -24.10 6.41
N THR A 136 0.61 -23.95 5.98
CA THR A 136 0.18 -24.22 4.61
C THR A 136 0.87 -23.27 3.61
N LEU A 137 0.93 -21.97 3.93
CA LEU A 137 1.62 -20.97 3.10
C LEU A 137 3.12 -21.24 2.99
N ARG A 138 3.77 -21.60 4.10
CA ARG A 138 5.18 -21.99 4.13
C ARG A 138 5.44 -23.27 3.35
N ALA A 139 4.53 -24.25 3.41
CA ALA A 139 4.63 -25.48 2.65
C ALA A 139 4.59 -25.24 1.13
N LYS A 140 3.87 -24.19 0.69
CA LYS A 140 3.89 -23.73 -0.72
C LYS A 140 5.17 -22.96 -1.11
N LYS A 141 6.14 -22.81 -0.20
CA LYS A 141 7.45 -22.17 -0.41
C LYS A 141 7.38 -20.76 -0.99
N LEU A 142 6.34 -20.01 -0.65
CA LEU A 142 6.21 -18.61 -1.05
C LEU A 142 7.23 -17.77 -0.28
N LYS A 143 8.19 -17.14 -0.96
CA LYS A 143 9.24 -16.31 -0.34
C LYS A 143 8.65 -15.22 0.57
N ALA A 144 7.57 -14.56 0.13
CA ALA A 144 6.88 -13.51 0.87
C ALA A 144 6.26 -13.99 2.21
N TRP A 145 6.03 -15.30 2.36
CA TRP A 145 5.42 -15.93 3.55
C TRP A 145 6.45 -16.70 4.40
N SER A 146 7.74 -16.49 4.13
CA SER A 146 8.81 -16.99 4.98
C SER A 146 8.77 -16.35 6.36
N GLU A 147 9.29 -17.05 7.37
CA GLU A 147 9.24 -16.59 8.76
C GLU A 147 9.94 -15.23 8.96
N SER A 148 11.09 -15.03 8.32
CA SER A 148 11.85 -13.78 8.37
C SER A 148 11.08 -12.60 7.77
N ASN A 149 10.41 -12.82 6.64
CA ASN A 149 9.65 -11.77 5.96
C ASN A 149 8.38 -11.41 6.72
N LEU A 150 7.68 -12.40 7.28
CA LEU A 150 6.51 -12.15 8.12
C LEU A 150 6.86 -11.43 9.42
N LEU A 151 7.99 -11.79 10.04
CA LEU A 151 8.48 -11.09 11.23
C LEU A 151 8.86 -9.65 10.92
N SER A 152 9.59 -9.43 9.81
CA SER A 152 9.94 -8.08 9.38
C SER A 152 8.70 -7.24 9.11
N TYR A 153 7.73 -7.80 8.39
CA TYR A 153 6.44 -7.17 8.11
C TYR A 153 5.68 -6.81 9.39
N ILE A 154 5.54 -7.75 10.34
CA ILE A 154 4.79 -7.44 11.57
C ILE A 154 5.51 -6.37 12.39
N LYS A 155 6.85 -6.38 12.39
CA LYS A 155 7.67 -5.40 13.08
C LYS A 155 7.56 -4.01 12.45
N THR A 156 7.58 -3.89 11.13
CA THR A 156 7.48 -2.59 10.45
C THR A 156 6.05 -2.08 10.44
N THR A 157 5.08 -2.92 10.06
CA THR A 157 3.68 -2.51 9.89
C THR A 157 2.96 -2.25 11.21
N TYR A 158 3.23 -3.02 12.25
CA TYR A 158 2.53 -2.88 13.53
C TYR A 158 3.43 -2.41 14.67
N LYS A 159 4.71 -2.12 14.39
CA LYS A 159 5.70 -1.66 15.38
C LYS A 159 5.85 -2.61 16.57
N VAL A 160 5.64 -3.91 16.34
CA VAL A 160 5.73 -4.97 17.36
C VAL A 160 7.04 -5.74 17.24
N GLU A 161 7.83 -5.75 18.31
CA GLU A 161 9.02 -6.58 18.40
C GLU A 161 8.72 -7.96 18.98
N ALA A 162 9.09 -9.01 18.23
CA ALA A 162 8.92 -10.39 18.65
C ALA A 162 9.94 -11.31 17.98
N LYS A 163 10.17 -12.47 18.61
CA LYS A 163 11.13 -13.47 18.11
C LYS A 163 10.50 -14.45 17.11
N THR A 164 9.18 -14.61 17.15
CA THR A 164 8.43 -15.50 16.26
C THR A 164 7.17 -14.81 15.77
N VAL A 165 6.68 -15.20 14.58
CA VAL A 165 5.47 -14.63 13.98
C VAL A 165 4.26 -14.77 14.92
N LEU A 166 4.13 -15.92 15.59
CA LEU A 166 3.02 -16.17 16.52
C LEU A 166 3.11 -15.28 17.76
N GLU A 167 4.31 -15.08 18.31
CA GLU A 167 4.52 -14.15 19.42
C GLU A 167 4.24 -12.70 18.99
N ALA A 168 4.59 -12.35 17.76
CA ALA A 168 4.29 -11.04 17.18
C ALA A 168 2.79 -10.82 17.06
N VAL A 169 2.05 -11.79 16.51
CA VAL A 169 0.59 -11.72 16.36
C VAL A 169 -0.12 -11.73 17.72
N ALA A 170 0.40 -12.47 18.70
CA ALA A 170 -0.15 -12.48 20.06
C ALA A 170 -0.05 -11.12 20.76
N LYS A 171 0.92 -10.30 20.37
CA LYS A 171 1.11 -8.92 20.84
C LYS A 171 0.34 -7.88 20.03
N LEU A 172 -0.32 -8.28 18.93
CA LEU A 172 -1.14 -7.37 18.13
C LEU A 172 -2.48 -7.09 18.80
N ASP A 173 -2.92 -5.84 18.70
CA ASP A 173 -4.30 -5.47 19.01
C ASP A 173 -5.30 -6.15 18.07
N LYS A 174 -6.56 -6.26 18.52
CA LYS A 174 -7.64 -6.96 17.80
C LYS A 174 -7.80 -6.51 16.35
N GLY A 175 -7.64 -5.22 16.07
CA GLY A 175 -7.70 -4.65 14.72
C GLY A 175 -6.55 -5.14 13.84
N ALA A 176 -5.31 -5.03 14.34
CA ALA A 176 -4.11 -5.46 13.65
C ALA A 176 -4.07 -6.98 13.42
N ALA A 177 -4.45 -7.76 14.43
CA ALA A 177 -4.57 -9.21 14.31
C ALA A 177 -5.63 -9.61 13.27
N THR A 178 -6.77 -8.93 13.24
CA THR A 178 -7.82 -9.17 12.22
C THR A 178 -7.33 -8.84 10.81
N HIS A 179 -6.60 -7.73 10.65
CA HIS A 179 -6.01 -7.35 9.37
C HIS A 179 -4.97 -8.38 8.90
N PHE A 180 -4.08 -8.81 9.79
CA PHE A 180 -3.08 -9.84 9.49
C PHE A 180 -3.71 -11.17 9.09
N VAL A 181 -4.67 -11.67 9.87
CA VAL A 181 -5.37 -12.94 9.60
C VAL A 181 -6.12 -12.88 8.28
N LYS A 182 -6.81 -11.77 7.99
CA LYS A 182 -7.52 -11.59 6.73
C LYS A 182 -6.57 -11.67 5.54
N ARG A 183 -5.35 -11.13 5.66
CA ARG A 183 -4.33 -11.19 4.60
C ARG A 183 -3.79 -12.60 4.37
N VAL A 184 -3.63 -13.37 5.45
CA VAL A 184 -3.26 -14.79 5.41
C VAL A 184 -4.36 -15.61 4.70
N GLU A 185 -5.62 -15.36 5.07
CA GLU A 185 -6.79 -16.01 4.46
C GLU A 185 -6.93 -15.69 2.97
N ASP A 186 -6.83 -14.42 2.60
CA ASP A 186 -6.93 -13.95 1.22
C ASP A 186 -5.85 -14.60 0.33
N THR A 187 -4.62 -14.65 0.84
CA THR A 187 -3.53 -15.33 0.14
C THR A 187 -3.84 -16.80 -0.04
N LEU A 188 -4.27 -17.50 1.01
CA LEU A 188 -4.63 -18.93 0.89
C LEU A 188 -5.75 -19.21 -0.12
N GLN A 189 -6.64 -18.26 -0.38
CA GLN A 189 -7.68 -18.40 -1.40
C GLN A 189 -7.14 -18.19 -2.82
N MET A 190 -6.00 -17.50 -2.98
CA MET A 190 -5.39 -17.21 -4.28
C MET A 190 -4.44 -18.30 -4.81
N ILE A 191 -4.17 -19.34 -4.03
CA ILE A 191 -3.20 -20.41 -4.32
C ILE A 191 -3.81 -21.79 -4.17
#